data_AF-A0AAV5RW01-F1
#
_entry.id   AF-A0AAV5RW01-F1
#
_cell.length_a   1.000
_cell.length_b   1.000
_cell.length_c   1.000
_cell.angle_alpha   90.00
_cell.angle_beta   90.00
_cell.angle_gamma   90.00
#
_symmetry.space_group_name_H-M   'P 1'
#
loop_
_entity.id
_entity.type
_entity.pdbx_description
1 polymer ?
#
loop_
_entity_poly.entity_id
_entity_poly.type
_entity_poly.pdbx_seq_one_letter_code
_entity_poly.pdbx_strand_id
1 'polypeptide(L)'
;MVVDYSKWDKIELSDDSDIEVHPNVDKKSFIKWKQQSIHEERIKRNQDIQNLETQVNMYEQLNKRVDKLLGTFTLENGNLGDLCKNDVVEHYLNENFDKTEKSTGSNVDPDIATYNEMVVDLFDQLKRDATKDQKDPNDGKVIKELILAHRSKIDKVTVEANQKLVQLHKEKELHISSDDIHTGFDSGFMNTKENIPESTEDKDTKKINTAMESIKLQNTPTTSNALPASLVKNAPLQFIEYTKEEDLLKLAPETEEFGTKIPYNNYKMSKEFLLKNMQIISGQQKDALMMKSFEYQMNDIDSPMTYQVIHQSEVLSYIREIYDLKKIPFLRVNEMEEVINMFFDKIIFNPTNTKGRESFLESVKTKYEHVKARSEIIKKEQIEESGDGEVEGVETIQLKSLDDSAELEVILPDFNSKDEDEIKKCEAFKKIPPAMQEALKTQSLDEVNKVFETIQIDEAERILELFNEADIIGVRALLENEDDFNNIKQDYQQQLDEYEAQNGAQDSTNKIEDIPDTADIVD
;
A
#
# COMPACT_ATOMS: atom_id res chain seq x y z
N MET A 1 52.61 -10.46 3.26
CA MET A 1 51.72 -11.54 2.81
C MET A 1 51.33 -11.19 1.39
N VAL A 2 51.66 -12.01 0.39
CA VAL A 2 51.26 -11.76 -0.99
C VAL A 2 49.75 -12.01 -1.06
N VAL A 3 48.99 -11.07 -1.63
CA VAL A 3 47.55 -11.22 -1.82
C VAL A 3 47.35 -12.21 -2.97
N ASP A 4 46.66 -13.33 -2.70
CA ASP A 4 46.41 -14.38 -3.70
C ASP A 4 45.04 -14.19 -4.34
N TYR A 5 45.03 -14.05 -5.68
CA TYR A 5 43.84 -13.91 -6.51
C TYR A 5 43.55 -15.17 -7.34
N SER A 6 44.26 -16.28 -7.10
CA SER A 6 44.14 -17.55 -7.86
C SER A 6 42.74 -18.16 -7.87
N LYS A 7 41.86 -17.75 -6.94
CA LYS A 7 40.45 -18.10 -6.93
C LYS A 7 39.74 -17.72 -8.23
N TRP A 8 40.09 -16.57 -8.83
CA TRP A 8 39.42 -16.04 -10.01
C TRP A 8 40.04 -16.51 -11.34
N ASP A 9 41.12 -17.28 -11.31
CA ASP A 9 41.73 -17.89 -12.51
C ASP A 9 40.87 -19.01 -13.13
N LYS A 10 39.80 -19.41 -12.42
CA LYS A 10 38.96 -20.58 -12.68
C LYS A 10 37.55 -20.22 -13.21
N ILE A 11 37.34 -18.98 -13.63
CA ILE A 11 36.02 -18.53 -14.11
C ILE A 11 35.75 -19.12 -15.50
N GLU A 12 34.65 -19.84 -15.65
CA GLU A 12 34.22 -20.40 -16.94
C GLU A 12 33.09 -19.55 -17.53
N LEU A 13 33.46 -18.60 -18.39
CA LEU A 13 32.53 -17.72 -19.11
C LEU A 13 32.00 -18.43 -20.36
N SER A 14 30.69 -18.66 -20.41
CA SER A 14 30.03 -19.31 -21.56
C SER A 14 29.82 -18.37 -22.75
N ASP A 15 29.77 -17.05 -22.53
CA ASP A 15 29.65 -16.01 -23.56
C ASP A 15 30.88 -15.09 -23.56
N ASP A 16 32.07 -15.67 -23.71
CA ASP A 16 33.31 -14.91 -23.82
C ASP A 16 33.44 -14.31 -25.23
N SER A 17 33.13 -13.01 -25.34
CA SER A 17 33.27 -12.26 -26.58
C SER A 17 34.72 -12.04 -27.00
N ASP A 18 35.68 -12.23 -26.12
CA ASP A 18 37.10 -11.94 -26.35
C ASP A 18 37.89 -13.18 -26.80
N ILE A 19 37.19 -14.32 -27.00
CA ILE A 19 37.83 -15.54 -27.48
C ILE A 19 38.53 -15.32 -28.84
N GLU A 20 39.84 -15.60 -28.86
CA GLU A 20 40.64 -15.56 -30.08
C GLU A 20 40.32 -16.80 -30.92
N VAL A 21 39.70 -16.57 -32.08
CA VAL A 21 39.41 -17.63 -33.05
C VAL A 21 40.37 -17.54 -34.23
N HIS A 22 40.64 -18.67 -34.87
CA HIS A 22 41.41 -18.69 -36.09
C HIS A 22 40.72 -17.84 -37.19
N PRO A 23 41.45 -17.13 -38.07
CA PRO A 23 40.87 -16.26 -39.10
C PRO A 23 39.85 -16.93 -40.06
N ASN A 24 39.81 -18.26 -40.11
CA ASN A 24 38.88 -19.03 -40.95
C ASN A 24 37.64 -19.55 -40.19
N VAL A 25 37.54 -19.26 -38.89
CA VAL A 25 36.42 -19.69 -38.06
C VAL A 25 35.50 -18.50 -37.82
N ASP A 26 34.21 -18.67 -38.08
CA ASP A 26 33.22 -17.65 -37.72
C ASP A 26 33.10 -17.55 -36.19
N LYS A 27 33.54 -16.41 -35.66
CA LYS A 27 33.54 -16.12 -34.22
C LYS A 27 32.15 -16.28 -33.60
N LYS A 28 31.09 -15.85 -34.28
CA LYS A 28 29.72 -15.92 -33.73
C LYS A 28 29.24 -17.35 -33.57
N SER A 29 29.44 -18.18 -34.60
CA SER A 29 29.05 -19.59 -34.56
C SER A 29 29.91 -20.38 -33.57
N PHE A 30 31.19 -20.06 -33.46
CA PHE A 30 32.11 -20.68 -32.50
C PHE A 30 31.72 -20.39 -31.04
N ILE A 31 31.41 -19.14 -30.70
CA ILE A 31 30.97 -18.77 -29.34
C ILE A 31 29.70 -19.54 -28.97
N LYS A 32 28.69 -19.59 -29.85
CA LYS A 32 27.46 -20.35 -29.61
C LYS A 32 27.70 -21.84 -29.43
N TRP A 33 28.57 -22.43 -30.24
CA TRP A 33 28.93 -23.84 -30.11
C TRP A 33 29.66 -24.11 -28.79
N LYS A 34 30.61 -23.24 -28.41
CA LYS A 34 31.35 -23.36 -27.16
C LYS A 34 30.43 -23.20 -25.95
N GLN A 35 29.50 -22.26 -25.99
CA GLN A 35 28.43 -22.11 -25.00
C GLN A 35 27.63 -23.41 -24.84
N GLN A 36 27.14 -23.98 -25.95
CA GLN A 36 26.38 -25.23 -25.94
C GLN A 36 27.21 -26.39 -25.36
N SER A 37 28.47 -26.53 -25.79
CA SER A 37 29.39 -27.56 -25.29
C SER A 37 29.60 -27.45 -23.78
N ILE A 38 29.81 -26.24 -23.26
CA ILE A 38 29.98 -25.99 -21.82
C ILE A 38 28.70 -26.35 -21.06
N HIS A 39 27.52 -25.94 -21.57
CA HIS A 39 26.25 -26.31 -20.92
C HIS A 39 25.99 -27.81 -20.94
N GLU A 40 26.26 -28.49 -22.06
CA GLU A 40 26.12 -29.96 -22.17
C GLU A 40 27.06 -30.69 -21.21
N GLU A 41 28.33 -30.28 -21.13
CA GLU A 41 29.31 -30.85 -20.19
C GLU A 41 28.88 -30.64 -18.73
N ARG A 42 28.39 -29.44 -18.39
CA ARG A 42 27.89 -29.14 -17.04
C ARG A 42 26.65 -29.96 -16.69
N ILE A 43 25.67 -30.04 -17.59
CA ILE A 43 24.46 -30.84 -17.39
C ILE A 43 24.83 -32.30 -17.18
N LYS A 44 25.68 -32.84 -18.05
CA LYS A 44 26.15 -34.23 -17.96
C LYS A 44 26.88 -34.48 -16.64
N ARG A 45 27.79 -33.58 -16.24
CA ARG A 45 28.54 -33.68 -14.98
C ARG A 45 27.59 -33.66 -13.77
N ASN A 46 26.64 -32.74 -13.74
CA ASN A 46 25.66 -32.63 -12.65
C ASN A 46 24.74 -33.86 -12.60
N GLN A 47 24.29 -34.36 -13.74
CA GLN A 47 23.51 -35.59 -13.83
C GLN A 47 24.31 -36.81 -13.35
N ASP A 48 25.57 -36.94 -13.77
CA ASP A 48 26.46 -38.01 -13.34
C ASP A 48 26.70 -37.97 -11.83
N ILE A 49 26.91 -36.78 -11.24
CA ILE A 49 27.04 -36.60 -9.79
C ILE A 49 25.76 -37.07 -9.09
N GLN A 50 24.61 -36.56 -9.49
CA GLN A 50 23.32 -36.93 -8.87
C GLN A 50 23.05 -38.43 -8.97
N ASN A 51 23.27 -39.04 -10.13
CA ASN A 51 23.06 -40.47 -10.34
C ASN A 51 23.96 -41.31 -9.44
N LEU A 52 25.24 -40.95 -9.34
CA LEU A 52 26.19 -41.66 -8.49
C LEU A 52 25.88 -41.46 -7.00
N GLU A 53 25.47 -40.27 -6.58
CA GLU A 53 25.06 -40.00 -5.18
C GLU A 53 23.83 -40.83 -4.79
N THR A 54 22.80 -40.84 -5.65
CA THR A 54 21.62 -41.68 -5.46
C THR A 54 21.98 -43.17 -5.45
N GLN A 55 22.86 -43.62 -6.35
CA GLN A 55 23.30 -45.01 -6.40
C GLN A 55 24.04 -45.43 -5.12
N VAL A 56 24.96 -44.60 -4.63
CA VAL A 56 25.72 -44.85 -3.39
C VAL A 56 24.77 -44.92 -2.19
N ASN A 57 23.83 -43.97 -2.08
CA ASN A 57 22.84 -43.97 -1.01
C ASN A 57 21.94 -45.22 -1.03
N MET A 58 21.45 -45.60 -2.22
CA MET A 58 20.66 -46.82 -2.39
C MET A 58 21.44 -48.07 -1.96
N TYR A 59 22.70 -48.19 -2.39
CA TYR A 59 23.55 -49.31 -1.99
C TYR A 59 23.82 -49.33 -0.49
N GLU A 60 24.04 -48.19 0.15
CA GLU A 60 24.18 -48.09 1.60
C GLU A 60 22.94 -48.65 2.32
N GLN A 61 21.73 -48.26 1.89
CA GLN A 61 20.48 -48.72 2.50
C GLN A 61 20.21 -50.22 2.27
N LEU A 62 20.51 -50.74 1.09
CA LEU A 62 20.39 -52.17 0.77
C LEU A 62 21.40 -53.00 1.56
N ASN A 63 22.65 -52.55 1.61
CA ASN A 63 23.72 -53.21 2.35
C ASN A 63 23.41 -53.27 3.85
N LYS A 64 22.89 -52.18 4.44
CA LYS A 64 22.47 -52.15 5.84
C LYS A 64 21.43 -53.23 6.17
N ARG A 65 20.48 -53.47 5.27
CA ARG A 65 19.45 -54.52 5.40
C ARG A 65 20.05 -55.92 5.27
N VAL A 66 20.89 -56.13 4.26
CA VAL A 66 21.59 -57.41 4.04
C VAL A 66 22.51 -57.74 5.22
N ASP A 67 23.25 -56.78 5.74
CA ASP A 67 24.17 -56.98 6.87
C ASP A 67 23.41 -57.36 8.15
N LYS A 68 22.22 -56.77 8.37
CA LYS A 68 21.33 -57.17 9.48
C LYS A 68 20.80 -58.59 9.31
N LEU A 69 20.33 -58.95 8.11
CA LEU A 69 19.90 -60.32 7.80
C LEU A 69 21.03 -61.33 8.03
N LEU A 70 22.23 -61.06 7.52
CA LEU A 70 23.40 -61.94 7.67
C LEU A 70 23.87 -62.07 9.12
N GLY A 71 23.65 -61.06 9.95
CA GLY A 71 23.93 -61.08 11.38
C GLY A 71 22.90 -61.86 12.20
N THR A 72 21.62 -61.83 11.81
CA THR A 72 20.55 -62.57 12.51
C THR A 72 20.48 -64.04 12.10
N PHE A 73 20.63 -64.33 10.81
CA PHE A 73 20.55 -65.68 10.27
C PHE A 73 21.94 -66.31 10.15
N THR A 74 22.28 -67.18 11.10
CA THR A 74 23.61 -67.79 11.21
C THR A 74 23.54 -69.30 11.38
N LEU A 75 24.64 -69.98 11.09
CA LEU A 75 24.77 -71.42 11.35
C LEU A 75 24.70 -71.72 12.86
N GLU A 76 25.26 -70.82 13.68
CA GLU A 76 25.32 -70.95 15.14
C GLU A 76 23.93 -70.89 15.78
N ASN A 77 23.05 -70.06 15.23
CA ASN A 77 21.67 -69.91 15.70
C ASN A 77 20.72 -71.01 15.17
N GLY A 78 21.19 -71.91 14.30
CA GLY A 78 20.39 -72.99 13.71
C GLY A 78 19.28 -72.52 12.77
N ASN A 79 19.19 -71.23 12.44
CA ASN A 79 18.12 -70.61 11.65
C ASN A 79 18.55 -70.24 10.22
N LEU A 80 19.74 -70.67 9.76
CA LEU A 80 20.25 -70.28 8.44
C LEU A 80 19.32 -70.65 7.28
N GLY A 81 18.60 -71.78 7.38
CA GLY A 81 17.65 -72.23 6.36
C GLY A 81 16.47 -71.27 6.17
N ASP A 82 16.21 -70.38 7.12
CA ASP A 82 15.13 -69.40 7.01
C ASP A 82 15.47 -68.27 6.02
N LEU A 83 16.74 -68.05 5.67
CA LEU A 83 17.14 -67.15 4.58
C LEU A 83 16.56 -67.56 3.22
N CYS A 84 16.23 -68.84 3.04
CA CYS A 84 15.64 -69.35 1.81
C CYS A 84 14.13 -69.07 1.72
N LYS A 85 13.50 -68.62 2.81
CA LYS A 85 12.06 -68.36 2.90
C LYS A 85 11.81 -66.86 2.78
N ASN A 86 11.26 -66.42 1.64
CA ASN A 86 11.02 -65.00 1.40
C ASN A 86 10.08 -64.40 2.45
N ASP A 87 9.03 -65.12 2.85
CA ASP A 87 8.09 -64.66 3.87
C ASP A 87 8.78 -64.31 5.19
N VAL A 88 9.81 -65.08 5.57
CA VAL A 88 10.58 -64.84 6.81
C VAL A 88 11.51 -63.65 6.65
N VAL A 89 12.16 -63.52 5.49
CA VAL A 89 13.03 -62.38 5.16
C VAL A 89 12.22 -61.09 5.10
N GLU A 90 11.08 -61.10 4.41
CA GLU A 90 10.18 -59.96 4.28
C GLU A 90 9.62 -59.53 5.64
N HIS A 91 9.13 -60.48 6.44
CA HIS A 91 8.65 -60.20 7.79
C HIS A 91 9.74 -59.57 8.66
N TYR A 92 10.95 -60.13 8.65
CA TYR A 92 12.08 -59.58 9.40
C TYR A 92 12.43 -58.16 8.96
N LEU A 93 12.49 -57.90 7.64
CA LEU A 93 12.77 -56.57 7.11
C LEU A 93 11.70 -55.55 7.53
N ASN A 94 10.44 -55.96 7.48
CA ASN A 94 9.27 -55.17 7.85
C ASN A 94 9.15 -54.86 9.35
N GLU A 95 9.79 -55.65 10.21
CA GLU A 95 9.89 -55.40 11.65
C GLU A 95 11.09 -54.52 12.02
N ASN A 96 12.19 -54.61 11.27
CA ASN A 96 13.46 -53.96 11.61
C ASN A 96 13.72 -52.66 10.83
N PHE A 97 12.98 -52.42 9.75
CA PHE A 97 13.12 -51.27 8.86
C PHE A 97 11.77 -50.69 8.47
N ASP A 98 11.76 -49.42 8.05
CA ASP A 98 10.57 -48.77 7.52
C ASP A 98 10.16 -49.40 6.18
N LYS A 99 8.89 -49.77 6.09
CA LYS A 99 8.26 -50.40 4.92
C LYS A 99 8.09 -49.44 3.75
N THR A 100 7.99 -48.14 4.04
CA THR A 100 7.70 -47.10 3.05
C THR A 100 8.96 -46.44 2.52
N GLU A 101 10.13 -46.79 3.06
CA GLU A 101 11.41 -46.21 2.68
C GLU A 101 11.79 -46.65 1.26
N LYS A 102 11.97 -45.68 0.37
CA LYS A 102 12.40 -45.87 -1.00
C LYS A 102 13.42 -44.81 -1.43
N SER A 103 14.09 -45.06 -2.55
CA SER A 103 15.03 -44.08 -3.11
C SER A 103 14.29 -42.80 -3.49
N THR A 104 14.92 -41.64 -3.24
CA THR A 104 14.35 -40.32 -3.53
C THR A 104 15.35 -39.50 -4.33
N GLY A 105 14.86 -38.69 -5.27
CA GLY A 105 15.69 -37.81 -6.10
C GLY A 105 15.08 -37.54 -7.47
N SER A 106 15.57 -36.50 -8.14
CA SER A 106 15.08 -36.07 -9.46
C SER A 106 15.32 -37.10 -10.57
N ASN A 107 16.31 -37.98 -10.41
CA ASN A 107 16.67 -39.02 -11.38
C ASN A 107 16.17 -40.43 -10.98
N VAL A 108 15.30 -40.52 -9.97
CA VAL A 108 14.72 -41.79 -9.52
C VAL A 108 13.32 -41.93 -10.10
N ASP A 109 13.00 -43.11 -10.62
CA ASP A 109 11.65 -43.42 -11.08
C ASP A 109 10.65 -43.30 -9.92
N PRO A 110 9.56 -42.52 -10.04
CA PRO A 110 8.54 -42.40 -9.01
C PRO A 110 7.98 -43.74 -8.52
N ASP A 111 7.93 -44.73 -9.43
CA ASP A 111 7.40 -46.07 -9.20
C ASP A 111 8.47 -47.08 -8.76
N ILE A 112 9.65 -46.61 -8.32
CA ILE A 112 10.68 -47.48 -7.77
C ILE A 112 10.17 -48.24 -6.54
N ALA A 113 10.50 -49.54 -6.50
CA ALA A 113 10.19 -50.40 -5.37
C ALA A 113 10.85 -49.90 -4.07
N THR A 114 10.27 -50.29 -2.94
CA THR A 114 10.82 -49.97 -1.62
C THR A 114 12.12 -50.72 -1.37
N TYR A 115 12.95 -50.24 -0.45
CA TYR A 115 14.21 -50.92 -0.14
C TYR A 115 14.00 -52.35 0.37
N ASN A 116 12.91 -52.61 1.09
CA ASN A 116 12.58 -53.95 1.57
C ASN A 116 12.24 -54.89 0.41
N GLU A 117 11.38 -54.46 -0.51
CA GLU A 117 11.02 -55.21 -1.71
C GLU A 117 12.24 -55.51 -2.58
N MET A 118 13.11 -54.51 -2.80
CA MET A 118 14.35 -54.70 -3.56
C MET A 118 15.28 -55.77 -2.95
N VAL A 119 15.33 -55.87 -1.62
CA VAL A 119 16.08 -56.95 -0.95
C VAL A 119 15.38 -58.29 -1.16
N VAL A 120 14.06 -58.38 -1.03
CA VAL A 120 13.33 -59.63 -1.28
C VAL A 120 13.52 -60.11 -2.73
N ASP A 121 13.42 -59.21 -3.70
CA ASP A 121 13.68 -59.48 -5.11
C ASP A 121 15.11 -59.99 -5.36
N LEU A 122 16.09 -59.45 -4.63
CA LEU A 122 17.47 -59.95 -4.66
C LEU A 122 17.53 -61.41 -4.22
N PHE A 123 16.82 -61.81 -3.16
CA PHE A 123 16.77 -63.22 -2.75
C PHE A 123 16.14 -64.13 -3.81
N ASP A 124 15.13 -63.66 -4.55
CA ASP A 124 14.58 -64.39 -5.70
C ASP A 124 15.53 -64.49 -6.88
N GLN A 125 16.33 -63.45 -7.13
CA GLN A 125 17.42 -63.53 -8.11
C GLN A 125 18.48 -64.56 -7.69
N LEU A 126 18.86 -64.59 -6.42
CA LEU A 126 19.86 -65.51 -5.90
C LEU A 126 19.42 -66.98 -5.98
N LYS A 127 18.13 -67.28 -5.75
CA LYS A 127 17.58 -68.63 -5.96
C LYS A 127 17.63 -69.06 -7.42
N ARG A 128 17.32 -68.14 -8.34
CA ARG A 128 17.43 -68.40 -9.79
C ARG A 128 18.88 -68.65 -10.19
N ASP A 129 19.82 -67.89 -9.66
CA ASP A 129 21.25 -68.06 -9.96
C ASP A 129 21.82 -69.34 -9.34
N ALA A 130 21.41 -69.72 -8.12
CA ALA A 130 21.74 -71.02 -7.53
C ALA A 130 21.29 -72.18 -8.44
N THR A 131 20.08 -72.09 -9.01
CA THR A 131 19.54 -73.09 -9.93
C THR A 131 20.36 -73.18 -11.23
N LYS A 132 20.78 -72.03 -11.80
CA LYS A 132 21.64 -71.98 -12.98
C LYS A 132 23.02 -72.59 -12.72
N ASP A 133 23.57 -72.36 -11.53
CA ASP A 133 24.87 -72.86 -11.08
C ASP A 133 24.81 -74.33 -10.60
N GLN A 134 23.67 -75.01 -10.77
CA GLN A 134 23.43 -76.39 -10.33
C GLN A 134 23.62 -76.59 -8.81
N LYS A 135 23.41 -75.54 -8.01
CA LYS A 135 23.38 -75.58 -6.54
C LYS A 135 21.93 -75.65 -6.05
N ASP A 136 21.72 -76.13 -4.82
CA ASP A 136 20.38 -76.18 -4.21
C ASP A 136 19.89 -74.78 -3.81
N PRO A 137 18.80 -74.25 -4.40
CA PRO A 137 18.24 -72.93 -4.07
C PRO A 137 17.60 -72.88 -2.68
N ASN A 138 17.36 -74.02 -2.04
CA ASN A 138 16.81 -74.11 -0.69
C ASN A 138 17.89 -74.30 0.40
N ASP A 139 19.17 -74.40 0.03
CA ASP A 139 20.26 -74.45 0.99
C ASP A 139 20.67 -73.05 1.45
N GLY A 140 20.43 -72.75 2.73
CA GLY A 140 20.79 -71.46 3.35
C GLY A 140 22.28 -71.15 3.29
N LYS A 141 23.17 -72.15 3.19
CA LYS A 141 24.62 -71.94 3.00
C LYS A 141 24.93 -71.40 1.62
N VAL A 142 24.28 -71.94 0.58
CA VAL A 142 24.44 -71.51 -0.81
C VAL A 142 23.95 -70.07 -0.96
N ILE A 143 22.75 -69.78 -0.44
CA ILE A 143 22.19 -68.41 -0.49
C ILE A 143 23.09 -67.42 0.24
N LYS A 144 23.59 -67.77 1.43
CA LYS A 144 24.53 -66.92 2.18
C LYS A 144 25.84 -66.66 1.40
N GLU A 145 26.41 -67.67 0.75
CA GLU A 145 27.61 -67.52 -0.09
C GLU A 145 27.36 -66.54 -1.24
N LEU A 146 26.24 -66.68 -1.95
CA LEU A 146 25.88 -65.82 -3.08
C LEU A 146 25.60 -64.37 -2.65
N ILE A 147 24.93 -64.17 -1.51
CA ILE A 147 24.70 -62.84 -0.93
C ILE A 147 26.02 -62.16 -0.59
N LEU A 148 26.95 -62.87 0.06
CA LEU A 148 28.26 -62.32 0.41
C LEU A 148 29.05 -61.93 -0.86
N ALA A 149 28.95 -62.73 -1.93
CA ALA A 149 29.53 -62.37 -3.21
C ALA A 149 28.90 -61.11 -3.81
N HIS A 150 27.57 -60.96 -3.74
CA HIS A 150 26.86 -59.77 -4.21
C HIS A 150 27.22 -58.53 -3.38
N ARG A 151 27.27 -58.68 -2.04
CA ARG A 151 27.69 -57.65 -1.09
C ARG A 151 29.09 -57.13 -1.42
N SER A 152 30.04 -58.03 -1.69
CA SER A 152 31.41 -57.66 -2.09
C SER A 152 31.47 -56.97 -3.47
N LYS A 153 30.61 -57.35 -4.42
CA LYS A 153 30.49 -56.62 -5.70
C LYS A 153 29.98 -55.21 -5.47
N ILE A 154 28.93 -55.03 -4.66
CA ILE A 154 28.40 -53.71 -4.31
C ILE A 154 29.49 -52.86 -3.64
N ASP A 155 30.28 -53.42 -2.72
CA ASP A 155 31.39 -52.68 -2.09
C ASP A 155 32.40 -52.17 -3.11
N LYS A 156 32.82 -53.02 -4.06
CA LYS A 156 33.75 -52.62 -5.12
C LYS A 156 33.17 -51.48 -5.98
N VAL A 157 31.92 -51.63 -6.43
CA VAL A 157 31.24 -50.60 -7.24
C VAL A 157 31.07 -49.31 -6.44
N THR A 158 30.77 -49.40 -5.14
CA THR A 158 30.62 -48.23 -4.27
C THR A 158 31.95 -47.49 -4.07
N VAL A 159 33.07 -48.21 -3.94
CA VAL A 159 34.41 -47.59 -3.90
C VAL A 159 34.73 -46.88 -5.20
N GLU A 160 34.49 -47.52 -6.35
CA GLU A 160 34.71 -46.91 -7.67
C GLU A 160 33.80 -45.69 -7.89
N ALA A 161 32.53 -45.78 -7.50
CA ALA A 161 31.57 -44.68 -7.57
C ALA A 161 32.00 -43.48 -6.71
N ASN A 162 32.45 -43.72 -5.47
CA ASN A 162 32.94 -42.66 -4.59
C ASN A 162 34.23 -42.01 -5.13
N GLN A 163 35.15 -42.79 -5.71
CA GLN A 163 36.34 -42.23 -6.37
C GLN A 163 35.95 -41.32 -7.54
N LYS A 164 34.98 -41.75 -8.36
CA LYS A 164 34.46 -40.96 -9.47
C LYS A 164 33.73 -39.71 -8.99
N LEU A 165 32.93 -39.80 -7.93
CA LEU A 165 32.27 -38.65 -7.31
C LEU A 165 33.29 -37.60 -6.85
N VAL A 166 34.35 -38.01 -6.15
CA VAL A 166 35.42 -37.10 -5.73
C VAL A 166 36.09 -36.43 -6.94
N GLN A 167 36.28 -37.16 -8.04
CA GLN A 167 36.84 -36.58 -9.26
C GLN A 167 35.89 -35.56 -9.90
N LEU A 168 34.60 -35.87 -10.01
CA LEU A 168 33.59 -34.98 -10.59
C LEU A 168 33.35 -33.73 -9.75
N HIS A 169 33.35 -33.86 -8.41
CA HIS A 169 33.25 -32.71 -7.49
C HIS A 169 34.49 -31.81 -7.59
N LYS A 170 35.70 -32.38 -7.68
CA LYS A 170 36.91 -31.59 -7.96
C LYS A 170 36.84 -30.87 -9.29
N GLU A 171 36.37 -31.53 -10.35
CA GLU A 171 36.20 -30.91 -11.68
C GLU A 171 35.17 -29.76 -11.63
N LYS A 172 34.10 -29.94 -10.86
CA LYS A 172 33.11 -28.89 -10.61
C LYS A 172 33.73 -27.70 -9.86
N GLU A 173 34.51 -27.93 -8.81
CA GLU A 173 35.22 -26.87 -8.06
C GLU A 173 36.30 -26.15 -8.88
N LEU A 174 36.79 -26.76 -9.96
CA LEU A 174 37.74 -26.12 -10.87
C LEU A 174 37.10 -25.05 -11.75
N HIS A 175 35.77 -25.00 -11.87
CA HIS A 175 35.07 -24.07 -12.75
C HIS A 175 34.03 -23.28 -11.94
N ILE A 176 34.18 -21.96 -11.89
CA ILE A 176 33.14 -21.08 -11.32
C ILE A 176 32.16 -20.77 -12.45
N SER A 177 30.92 -21.22 -12.29
CA SER A 177 29.84 -21.06 -13.27
C SER A 177 28.81 -20.00 -12.86
N SER A 178 27.91 -19.65 -13.77
CA SER A 178 26.76 -18.79 -13.46
C SER A 178 25.85 -19.38 -12.40
N ASP A 179 25.78 -20.71 -12.30
CA ASP A 179 24.91 -21.42 -11.35
C ASP A 179 25.43 -21.29 -9.90
N ASP A 180 26.74 -21.04 -9.75
CA ASP A 180 27.38 -20.78 -8.46
C ASP A 180 27.19 -19.31 -8.01
N ILE A 181 26.66 -18.45 -8.89
CA ILE A 181 26.32 -17.06 -8.57
C ILE A 181 24.91 -17.03 -8.01
N HIS A 182 24.77 -16.61 -6.76
CA HIS A 182 23.49 -16.45 -6.12
C HIS A 182 23.03 -14.99 -6.18
N THR A 183 21.76 -14.78 -6.53
CA THR A 183 21.14 -13.46 -6.48
C THR A 183 20.94 -13.07 -5.03
N GLY A 184 21.77 -12.16 -4.51
CA GLY A 184 21.65 -11.67 -3.12
C GLY A 184 20.48 -10.70 -2.92
N PHE A 185 20.13 -9.94 -3.96
CA PHE A 185 19.00 -9.02 -3.97
C PHE A 185 18.49 -8.93 -5.40
N ASP A 186 17.19 -9.16 -5.59
CA ASP A 186 16.49 -8.97 -6.85
C ASP A 186 15.25 -8.11 -6.60
N SER A 187 15.12 -7.02 -7.35
CA SER A 187 13.94 -6.17 -7.29
C SER A 187 13.50 -5.81 -8.71
N GLY A 188 12.49 -6.53 -9.20
CA GLY A 188 11.76 -6.14 -10.40
C GLY A 188 10.64 -5.18 -10.03
N PHE A 189 10.74 -3.91 -10.45
CA PHE A 189 9.61 -3.00 -10.41
C PHE A 189 9.01 -2.87 -11.81
N MET A 190 7.86 -3.51 -12.02
CA MET A 190 7.02 -3.28 -13.19
C MET A 190 5.96 -2.26 -12.83
N ASN A 191 5.98 -1.10 -13.50
CA ASN A 191 4.90 -0.12 -13.41
C ASN A 191 3.72 -0.60 -14.27
N THR A 192 3.00 -1.62 -13.79
CA THR A 192 1.74 -2.05 -14.40
C THR A 192 0.62 -1.17 -13.91
N LYS A 193 -0.05 -0.47 -14.84
CA LYS A 193 -1.37 0.08 -14.55
C LYS A 193 -2.31 -1.10 -14.24
N GLU A 194 -3.15 -0.91 -13.21
CA GLU A 194 -4.24 -1.79 -12.73
C GLU A 194 -3.89 -2.81 -11.62
N ASN A 195 -3.83 -2.32 -10.39
CA ASN A 195 -5.01 -2.36 -9.51
C ASN A 195 -5.03 -1.05 -8.74
N ILE A 196 -6.09 -0.27 -8.92
CA ILE A 196 -6.54 0.65 -7.88
C ILE A 196 -7.19 -0.29 -6.86
N PRO A 197 -6.57 -0.58 -5.71
CA PRO A 197 -7.39 -1.05 -4.61
C PRO A 197 -8.29 0.12 -4.26
N GLU A 198 -9.60 -0.11 -4.25
CA GLU A 198 -10.47 0.60 -3.32
C GLU A 198 -9.93 0.34 -1.91
N SER A 199 -8.94 1.12 -1.50
CA SER A 199 -8.51 1.25 -0.13
C SER A 199 -8.37 2.73 0.12
N THR A 200 -9.45 3.28 0.67
CA THR A 200 -9.42 4.28 1.73
C THR A 200 -8.00 4.65 2.18
N GLU A 201 -7.50 5.80 1.73
CA GLU A 201 -6.82 6.82 2.55
C GLU A 201 -6.10 7.84 1.64
N ASP A 202 -6.46 9.12 1.83
CA ASP A 202 -5.94 10.35 1.21
C ASP A 202 -4.45 10.65 1.44
N LYS A 203 -3.56 9.66 1.42
CA LYS A 203 -2.16 9.86 1.82
C LYS A 203 -1.11 9.61 0.76
N ASP A 204 -1.39 8.95 -0.36
CA ASP A 204 -0.30 8.45 -1.22
C ASP A 204 0.11 9.35 -2.40
N THR A 205 -0.76 10.23 -2.92
CA THR A 205 -0.35 11.17 -3.99
C THR A 205 0.51 12.33 -3.48
N LYS A 206 0.34 12.75 -2.21
CA LYS A 206 1.25 13.71 -1.56
C LYS A 206 2.57 13.04 -1.11
N LYS A 207 2.54 11.85 -0.50
CA LYS A 207 3.73 11.21 0.06
C LYS A 207 4.83 10.89 -0.96
N ILE A 208 4.47 10.51 -2.19
CA ILE A 208 5.45 10.21 -3.25
C ILE A 208 6.22 11.47 -3.67
N ASN A 209 5.56 12.64 -3.65
CA ASN A 209 6.15 13.91 -4.06
C ASN A 209 6.87 14.62 -2.88
N THR A 210 6.33 14.53 -1.65
CA THR A 210 6.96 15.09 -0.43
C THR A 210 8.25 14.36 -0.04
N ALA A 211 8.39 13.06 -0.37
CA ALA A 211 9.62 12.31 -0.16
C ALA A 211 10.82 12.84 -0.98
N MET A 212 10.58 13.55 -2.09
CA MET A 212 11.63 14.20 -2.88
C MET A 212 11.99 15.61 -2.36
N GLU A 213 11.06 16.33 -1.73
CA GLU A 213 11.34 17.64 -1.12
C GLU A 213 12.13 17.52 0.17
N SER A 214 11.86 16.50 0.99
CA SER A 214 12.64 16.22 2.21
C SER A 214 14.10 15.84 1.91
N ILE A 215 14.39 15.32 0.71
CA ILE A 215 15.76 15.05 0.24
C ILE A 215 16.49 16.34 -0.17
N LYS A 216 15.79 17.40 -0.61
CA LYS A 216 16.41 18.69 -0.97
C LYS A 216 16.76 19.56 0.24
N LEU A 217 16.06 19.40 1.36
CA LEU A 217 16.27 20.22 2.57
C LEU A 217 17.44 19.75 3.46
N GLN A 218 18.05 18.59 3.20
CA GLN A 218 19.14 18.04 4.01
C GLN A 218 20.57 18.44 3.58
N ASN A 219 20.72 19.38 2.65
CA ASN A 219 22.04 19.99 2.38
C ASN A 219 22.42 21.01 3.47
N THR A 220 22.67 20.52 4.68
CA THR A 220 23.50 21.21 5.68
C THR A 220 24.90 20.60 5.64
N PRO A 221 25.99 21.39 5.78
CA PRO A 221 27.33 20.91 5.49
C PRO A 221 27.88 20.18 6.72
N THR A 222 27.51 18.92 6.91
CA THR A 222 28.24 18.06 7.84
C THR A 222 28.28 16.62 7.34
N THR A 223 29.44 16.28 6.76
CA THR A 223 30.08 14.97 6.67
C THR A 223 29.20 13.71 6.70
N SER A 224 29.32 12.98 5.58
CA SER A 224 29.28 11.53 5.37
C SER A 224 28.06 10.98 4.63
N ASN A 225 28.37 10.42 3.45
CA ASN A 225 27.56 9.63 2.53
C ASN A 225 26.40 10.32 1.80
N ALA A 226 26.76 11.16 0.82
CA ALA A 226 25.85 11.55 -0.24
C ALA A 226 25.60 10.36 -1.21
N LEU A 227 24.34 9.98 -1.39
CA LEU A 227 23.89 9.16 -2.52
C LEU A 227 24.26 9.89 -3.83
N PRO A 228 24.66 9.18 -4.91
CA PRO A 228 25.00 9.81 -6.17
C PRO A 228 23.79 10.56 -6.75
N ALA A 229 24.01 11.79 -7.20
CA ALA A 229 23.00 12.68 -7.80
C ALA A 229 22.26 12.09 -9.02
N SER A 230 22.72 10.95 -9.55
CA SER A 230 22.03 10.18 -10.60
C SER A 230 20.78 9.43 -10.11
N LEU A 231 20.64 9.15 -8.81
CA LEU A 231 19.48 8.45 -8.25
C LEU A 231 18.27 9.38 -8.03
N VAL A 232 18.50 10.69 -7.85
CA VAL A 232 17.44 11.69 -7.62
C VAL A 232 16.69 12.04 -8.92
N LYS A 233 17.31 11.85 -10.09
CA LYS A 233 16.67 12.14 -11.39
C LYS A 233 15.65 11.09 -11.85
N ASN A 234 15.61 9.92 -11.20
CA ASN A 234 14.84 8.77 -11.66
C ASN A 234 13.72 8.35 -10.70
N ALA A 235 13.36 9.18 -9.72
CA ALA A 235 12.13 8.98 -8.97
C ALA A 235 10.93 9.26 -9.88
N PRO A 236 9.91 8.38 -9.94
CA PRO A 236 8.77 8.55 -10.82
C PRO A 236 7.88 9.70 -10.31
N LEU A 237 8.04 10.88 -10.91
CA LEU A 237 7.12 12.01 -10.70
C LEU A 237 5.76 11.65 -11.30
N GLN A 238 4.67 11.92 -10.58
CA GLN A 238 3.30 11.77 -11.07
C GLN A 238 2.65 13.14 -11.25
N PHE A 239 1.63 13.22 -12.10
CA PHE A 239 0.80 14.42 -12.18
C PHE A 239 0.00 14.58 -10.89
N ILE A 240 -0.16 15.82 -10.42
CA ILE A 240 -1.05 16.12 -9.30
C ILE A 240 -2.48 16.17 -9.86
N GLU A 241 -3.29 15.18 -9.52
CA GLU A 241 -4.70 15.11 -9.91
C GLU A 241 -5.51 14.71 -8.67
N TYR A 242 -6.47 15.56 -8.29
CA TYR A 242 -7.44 15.22 -7.26
C TYR A 242 -8.66 14.57 -7.93
N THR A 243 -8.85 13.26 -7.71
CA THR A 243 -9.86 12.46 -8.41
C THR A 243 -11.17 12.31 -7.66
N LYS A 244 -11.28 12.87 -6.45
CA LYS A 244 -12.53 12.88 -5.69
C LYS A 244 -13.43 14.02 -6.18
N GLU A 245 -14.73 13.75 -6.28
CA GLU A 245 -15.72 14.72 -6.75
C GLU A 245 -15.67 16.04 -5.96
N GLU A 246 -15.50 15.96 -4.64
CA GLU A 246 -15.39 17.11 -3.73
C GLU A 246 -14.12 17.96 -3.96
N ASP A 247 -13.04 17.36 -4.49
CA ASP A 247 -11.74 18.01 -4.65
C ASP A 247 -11.44 18.40 -6.12
N LEU A 248 -12.40 18.30 -7.04
CA LEU A 248 -12.17 18.58 -8.47
C LEU A 248 -11.68 20.01 -8.75
N LEU A 249 -12.10 20.99 -7.93
CA LEU A 249 -11.70 22.39 -8.05
C LEU A 249 -10.46 22.75 -7.20
N LYS A 250 -9.87 21.77 -6.51
CA LYS A 250 -8.75 21.99 -5.61
C LYS A 250 -7.46 22.26 -6.37
N LEU A 251 -6.81 23.36 -5.98
CA LEU A 251 -5.50 23.73 -6.49
C LEU A 251 -4.38 23.20 -5.61
N ALA A 252 -3.34 22.66 -6.24
CA ALA A 252 -2.07 22.43 -5.56
C ALA A 252 -1.42 23.78 -5.21
N PRO A 253 -0.69 23.91 -4.09
CA PRO A 253 0.01 25.13 -3.72
C PRO A 253 0.93 25.66 -4.83
N GLU A 254 1.58 24.75 -5.56
CA GLU A 254 2.48 25.06 -6.67
C GLU A 254 1.72 25.58 -7.89
N THR A 255 0.52 25.06 -8.16
CA THR A 255 -0.37 25.54 -9.23
C THR A 255 -0.90 26.93 -8.91
N GLU A 256 -1.28 27.16 -7.65
CA GLU A 256 -1.71 28.48 -7.20
C GLU A 256 -0.57 29.50 -7.28
N GLU A 257 0.64 29.12 -6.89
CA GLU A 257 1.83 29.96 -7.02
C GLU A 257 2.13 30.29 -8.49
N PHE A 258 2.04 29.30 -9.39
CA PHE A 258 2.18 29.51 -10.83
C PHE A 258 1.16 30.51 -11.37
N GLY A 259 -0.10 30.37 -10.99
CA GLY A 259 -1.19 31.22 -11.44
C GLY A 259 -1.15 32.65 -10.91
N THR A 260 -0.76 32.83 -9.64
CA THR A 260 -0.92 34.12 -8.94
C THR A 260 0.39 34.91 -8.79
N LYS A 261 1.52 34.24 -8.56
CA LYS A 261 2.79 34.93 -8.24
C LYS A 261 3.68 35.16 -9.46
N ILE A 262 3.55 34.36 -10.51
CA ILE A 262 4.40 34.47 -11.70
C ILE A 262 3.70 35.32 -12.75
N PRO A 263 4.21 36.52 -13.09
CA PRO A 263 3.54 37.41 -14.05
C PRO A 263 3.34 36.76 -15.43
N TYR A 264 2.16 36.90 -16.02
CA TYR A 264 1.79 36.31 -17.31
C TYR A 264 2.72 36.73 -18.47
N ASN A 265 3.34 37.90 -18.37
CA ASN A 265 4.24 38.42 -19.39
C ASN A 265 5.70 37.91 -19.24
N ASN A 266 6.02 37.23 -18.14
CA ASN A 266 7.36 36.75 -17.85
C ASN A 266 7.53 35.27 -18.18
N TYR A 267 7.56 34.97 -19.48
CA TYR A 267 7.70 33.62 -20.00
C TYR A 267 8.98 32.89 -19.57
N LYS A 268 10.06 33.61 -19.26
CA LYS A 268 11.30 32.98 -18.75
C LYS A 268 11.08 32.40 -17.36
N MET A 269 10.44 33.16 -16.48
CA MET A 269 10.09 32.68 -15.14
C MET A 269 9.07 31.55 -15.21
N SER A 270 8.05 31.64 -16.08
CA SER A 270 7.11 30.54 -16.30
C SER A 270 7.82 29.26 -16.76
N LYS A 271 8.75 29.34 -17.72
CA LYS A 271 9.54 28.19 -18.20
C LYS A 271 10.34 27.56 -17.06
N GLU A 272 11.10 28.35 -16.32
CA GLU A 272 11.95 27.87 -15.22
C GLU A 272 11.13 27.24 -14.08
N PHE A 273 9.95 27.80 -13.79
CA PHE A 273 9.06 27.25 -12.76
C PHE A 273 8.47 25.91 -13.19
N LEU A 274 7.97 25.80 -14.43
CA LEU A 274 7.38 24.55 -14.93
C LEU A 274 8.41 23.43 -15.05
N LEU A 275 9.66 23.73 -15.40
CA LEU A 275 10.75 22.74 -15.40
C LEU A 275 11.05 22.22 -13.98
N LYS A 276 10.79 23.00 -12.92
CA LYS A 276 10.96 22.55 -11.54
C LYS A 276 9.71 21.84 -11.01
N ASN A 277 8.53 22.25 -11.46
CA ASN A 277 7.22 21.82 -10.95
C ASN A 277 6.38 21.13 -12.04
N MET A 278 6.95 20.17 -12.78
CA MET A 278 6.28 19.51 -13.91
C MET A 278 4.98 18.77 -13.53
N GLN A 279 4.80 18.48 -12.25
CA GLN A 279 3.67 17.71 -11.72
C GLN A 279 2.34 18.47 -11.82
N ILE A 280 2.37 19.80 -11.86
CA ILE A 280 1.17 20.64 -11.96
C ILE A 280 0.56 20.66 -13.36
N ILE A 281 1.25 20.10 -14.36
CA ILE A 281 0.83 20.08 -15.77
C ILE A 281 -0.17 18.93 -16.00
N SER A 282 -1.25 18.95 -15.22
CA SER A 282 -2.30 17.95 -15.23
C SER A 282 -3.62 18.51 -15.76
N GLY A 283 -4.50 17.63 -16.22
CA GLY A 283 -5.81 18.03 -16.75
C GLY A 283 -6.67 18.69 -15.66
N GLN A 284 -6.67 18.10 -14.47
CA GLN A 284 -7.44 18.63 -13.34
C GLN A 284 -6.88 19.98 -12.85
N GLN A 285 -5.56 20.13 -12.73
CA GLN A 285 -4.96 21.39 -12.24
C GLN A 285 -5.13 22.56 -13.22
N LYS A 286 -5.09 22.33 -14.54
CA LYS A 286 -5.39 23.40 -15.52
C LYS A 286 -6.84 23.88 -15.41
N ASP A 287 -7.79 22.96 -15.19
CA ASP A 287 -9.22 23.26 -15.14
C ASP A 287 -9.58 23.93 -13.81
N ALA A 288 -9.03 23.46 -12.68
CA ALA A 288 -9.14 24.12 -11.38
C ALA A 288 -8.56 25.54 -11.40
N LEU A 289 -7.41 25.75 -12.05
CA LEU A 289 -6.82 27.07 -12.20
C LEU A 289 -7.70 27.97 -13.07
N MET A 290 -8.28 27.43 -14.15
CA MET A 290 -9.24 28.14 -14.97
C MET A 290 -10.50 28.53 -14.18
N MET A 291 -11.03 27.66 -13.31
CA MET A 291 -12.19 27.96 -12.49
C MET A 291 -11.94 29.14 -11.54
N LYS A 292 -10.73 29.23 -10.97
CA LYS A 292 -10.33 30.36 -10.11
C LYS A 292 -10.40 31.72 -10.82
N SER A 293 -10.39 31.76 -12.15
CA SER A 293 -10.62 33.01 -12.89
C SER A 293 -12.06 33.53 -12.74
N PHE A 294 -13.04 32.65 -12.60
CA PHE A 294 -14.43 33.03 -12.33
C PHE A 294 -14.57 33.67 -10.95
N GLU A 295 -13.90 33.12 -9.93
CA GLU A 295 -13.87 33.69 -8.58
C GLU A 295 -13.32 35.13 -8.60
N TYR A 296 -12.16 35.34 -9.25
CA TYR A 296 -11.58 36.68 -9.38
C TYR A 296 -12.49 37.64 -10.15
N GLN A 297 -13.12 37.17 -11.23
CA GLN A 297 -14.01 37.98 -12.06
C GLN A 297 -15.33 38.33 -11.36
N MET A 298 -15.85 37.43 -10.52
CA MET A 298 -17.07 37.65 -9.73
C MET A 298 -16.82 38.64 -8.58
N ASN A 299 -15.66 38.50 -7.92
CA ASN A 299 -15.26 39.39 -6.83
C ASN A 299 -14.95 40.80 -7.35
N ASP A 300 -14.25 40.92 -8.49
CA ASP A 300 -13.92 42.20 -9.12
C ASP A 300 -13.92 42.08 -10.66
N ILE A 301 -14.82 42.83 -11.30
CA ILE A 301 -15.10 42.80 -12.74
C ILE A 301 -13.87 43.21 -13.57
N ASP A 302 -13.02 44.08 -13.04
CA ASP A 302 -11.83 44.58 -13.73
C ASP A 302 -10.52 44.04 -13.12
N SER A 303 -10.61 42.95 -12.36
CA SER A 303 -9.45 42.35 -11.72
C SER A 303 -8.39 41.96 -12.76
N PRO A 304 -7.16 42.49 -12.67
CA PRO A 304 -6.06 42.05 -13.52
C PRO A 304 -5.69 40.57 -13.27
N MET A 305 -6.11 40.02 -12.12
CA MET A 305 -5.89 38.63 -11.78
C MET A 305 -6.68 37.65 -12.64
N THR A 306 -7.87 38.04 -13.13
CA THR A 306 -8.65 37.18 -14.03
C THR A 306 -7.85 36.84 -15.28
N TYR A 307 -7.29 37.85 -15.97
CA TYR A 307 -6.50 37.63 -17.17
C TYR A 307 -5.21 36.86 -16.87
N GLN A 308 -4.54 37.20 -15.78
CA GLN A 308 -3.32 36.55 -15.30
C GLN A 308 -3.52 35.04 -15.09
N VAL A 309 -4.59 34.64 -14.39
CA VAL A 309 -4.90 33.24 -14.10
C VAL A 309 -5.30 32.48 -15.37
N ILE A 310 -6.09 33.09 -16.26
CA ILE A 310 -6.48 32.48 -17.55
C ILE A 310 -5.25 32.29 -18.45
N HIS A 311 -4.33 33.24 -18.47
CA HIS A 311 -3.12 33.11 -19.27
C HIS A 311 -2.27 31.93 -18.78
N GLN A 312 -2.05 31.83 -17.47
CA GLN A 312 -1.26 30.73 -16.90
C GLN A 312 -1.97 29.37 -17.04
N SER A 313 -3.31 29.30 -16.88
CA SER A 313 -4.05 28.06 -17.16
C SER A 313 -3.93 27.63 -18.62
N GLU A 314 -3.87 28.60 -19.56
CA GLU A 314 -3.67 28.31 -20.97
C GLU A 314 -2.27 27.80 -21.29
N VAL A 315 -1.24 28.31 -20.60
CA VAL A 315 0.12 27.78 -20.70
C VAL A 315 0.13 26.30 -20.28
N LEU A 316 -0.54 25.94 -19.18
CA LEU A 316 -0.67 24.54 -18.75
C LEU A 316 -1.43 23.71 -19.80
N SER A 317 -2.53 24.22 -20.35
CA SER A 317 -3.33 23.53 -21.37
C SER A 317 -2.51 23.19 -22.62
N TYR A 318 -1.81 24.18 -23.20
CA TYR A 318 -1.03 23.96 -24.42
C TYR A 318 0.11 22.96 -24.22
N ILE A 319 0.82 23.06 -23.09
CA ILE A 319 1.91 22.13 -22.78
C ILE A 319 1.34 20.72 -22.56
N ARG A 320 0.19 20.59 -21.88
CA ARG A 320 -0.47 19.31 -21.67
C ARG A 320 -0.97 18.69 -22.97
N GLU A 321 -1.62 19.46 -23.83
CA GLU A 321 -2.10 19.00 -25.14
C GLU A 321 -0.96 18.48 -26.02
N ILE A 322 0.16 19.21 -26.08
CA ILE A 322 1.37 18.76 -26.80
C ILE A 322 1.90 17.44 -26.23
N TYR A 323 1.87 17.29 -24.91
CA TYR A 323 2.31 16.07 -24.24
C TYR A 323 1.37 14.89 -24.55
N ASP A 324 0.06 15.12 -24.53
CA ASP A 324 -0.96 14.10 -24.82
C ASP A 324 -0.88 13.59 -26.27
N LEU A 325 -0.43 14.42 -27.23
CA LEU A 325 -0.15 13.98 -28.61
C LEU A 325 0.92 12.87 -28.68
N LYS A 326 1.84 12.82 -27.72
CA LYS A 326 2.85 11.74 -27.63
C LYS A 326 2.25 10.41 -27.14
N LYS A 327 0.97 10.38 -26.73
CA LYS A 327 0.24 9.21 -26.19
C LYS A 327 0.94 8.59 -24.97
N ILE A 328 1.52 9.43 -24.12
CA ILE A 328 2.21 9.00 -22.89
C ILE A 328 1.29 9.28 -21.70
N PRO A 329 0.70 8.27 -21.06
CA PRO A 329 -0.38 8.47 -20.09
C PRO A 329 0.13 8.66 -18.65
N PHE A 330 1.40 9.05 -18.47
CA PHE A 330 2.04 9.32 -17.18
C PHE A 330 3.18 10.33 -17.39
N LEU A 331 3.61 11.01 -16.32
CA LEU A 331 4.65 12.03 -16.40
C LEU A 331 6.03 11.38 -16.60
N ARG A 332 6.66 11.66 -17.75
CA ARG A 332 8.06 11.32 -18.05
C ARG A 332 8.88 12.59 -18.10
N VAL A 333 9.85 12.71 -17.19
CA VAL A 333 10.64 13.94 -16.98
C VAL A 333 11.30 14.43 -18.26
N ASN A 334 12.04 13.57 -18.96
CA ASN A 334 12.76 13.96 -20.19
C ASN A 334 11.81 14.42 -21.30
N GLU A 335 10.71 13.68 -21.49
CA GLU A 335 9.71 13.99 -22.53
C GLU A 335 8.95 15.28 -22.21
N MET A 336 8.62 15.49 -20.93
CA MET A 336 7.96 16.70 -20.46
C MET A 336 8.89 17.91 -20.56
N GLU A 337 10.16 17.76 -20.20
CA GLU A 337 11.18 18.78 -20.38
C GLU A 337 11.32 19.18 -21.85
N GLU A 338 11.35 18.22 -22.77
CA GLU A 338 11.34 18.50 -24.21
C GLU A 338 10.08 19.25 -24.65
N VAL A 339 8.91 18.88 -24.14
CA VAL A 339 7.63 19.51 -24.50
C VAL A 339 7.54 20.93 -23.96
N ILE A 340 7.95 21.18 -22.71
CA ILE A 340 8.05 22.52 -22.13
C ILE A 340 9.02 23.38 -22.95
N ASN A 341 10.22 22.87 -23.22
CA ASN A 341 11.20 23.58 -24.03
C ASN A 341 10.65 23.86 -25.44
N MET A 342 9.96 22.91 -26.06
CA MET A 342 9.37 23.09 -27.38
C MET A 342 8.31 24.20 -27.39
N PHE A 343 7.40 24.22 -26.40
CA PHE A 343 6.39 25.28 -26.29
C PHE A 343 7.05 26.65 -26.18
N PHE A 344 7.95 26.85 -25.21
CA PHE A 344 8.57 28.15 -25.02
C PHE A 344 9.49 28.55 -26.18
N ASP A 345 10.35 27.66 -26.67
CA ASP A 345 11.38 28.03 -27.64
C ASP A 345 10.81 28.13 -29.07
N LYS A 346 9.85 27.25 -29.44
CA LYS A 346 9.27 27.24 -30.79
C LYS A 346 8.00 28.06 -30.95
N ILE A 347 7.21 28.23 -29.88
CA ILE A 347 5.93 28.97 -29.94
C ILE A 347 6.11 30.38 -29.37
N ILE A 348 6.68 30.54 -28.18
CA ILE A 348 6.72 31.84 -27.49
C ILE A 348 7.92 32.71 -27.91
N PHE A 349 9.13 32.16 -27.90
CA PHE A 349 10.38 32.89 -28.14
C PHE A 349 10.81 32.92 -29.60
N ASN A 350 10.07 32.27 -30.50
CA ASN A 350 10.44 32.15 -31.90
C ASN A 350 10.33 33.50 -32.64
N PRO A 351 11.45 34.10 -33.09
CA PRO A 351 11.42 35.39 -33.78
C PRO A 351 10.98 35.29 -35.25
N THR A 352 11.04 34.10 -35.83
CA THR A 352 10.77 33.86 -37.27
C THR A 352 9.33 33.46 -37.57
N ASN A 353 8.60 32.89 -36.62
CA ASN A 353 7.21 32.46 -36.80
C ASN A 353 6.36 32.89 -35.60
N THR A 354 5.69 34.05 -35.73
CA THR A 354 4.85 34.63 -34.68
C THR A 354 3.45 34.03 -34.62
N LYS A 355 3.01 33.30 -35.66
CA LYS A 355 1.64 32.78 -35.77
C LYS A 355 1.25 31.89 -34.60
N GLY A 356 2.18 31.07 -34.10
CA GLY A 356 1.93 30.21 -32.95
C GLY A 356 1.64 31.02 -31.67
N ARG A 357 2.43 32.07 -31.43
CA ARG A 357 2.22 32.99 -30.30
C ARG A 357 0.93 33.79 -30.45
N GLU A 358 0.63 34.27 -31.65
CA GLU A 358 -0.60 35.00 -31.94
C GLU A 358 -1.83 34.12 -31.68
N SER A 359 -1.82 32.87 -32.15
CA SER A 359 -2.89 31.90 -31.88
C SER A 359 -3.07 31.61 -30.39
N PHE A 360 -1.97 31.47 -29.65
CA PHE A 360 -2.02 31.28 -28.21
C PHE A 360 -2.65 32.50 -27.50
N LEU A 361 -2.21 33.71 -27.82
CA LEU A 361 -2.75 34.94 -27.23
C LEU A 361 -4.21 35.18 -27.59
N GLU A 362 -4.62 34.83 -28.80
CA GLU A 362 -6.03 34.88 -29.22
C GLU A 362 -6.89 33.88 -28.43
N SER A 363 -6.37 32.69 -28.14
CA SER A 363 -7.03 31.72 -27.26
C SER A 363 -7.24 32.25 -25.85
N VAL A 364 -6.20 32.86 -25.26
CA VAL A 364 -6.28 33.51 -23.93
C VAL A 364 -7.33 34.62 -23.94
N LYS A 365 -7.33 35.48 -24.96
CA LYS A 365 -8.27 36.59 -25.09
C LYS A 365 -9.72 36.08 -25.22
N THR A 366 -9.95 35.09 -26.07
CA THR A 366 -11.27 34.47 -26.26
C THR A 366 -11.79 33.90 -24.95
N LYS A 367 -10.94 33.18 -24.20
CA LYS A 367 -11.31 32.62 -22.89
C LYS A 367 -11.58 33.72 -21.85
N TYR A 368 -10.79 34.78 -21.83
CA TYR A 368 -11.02 35.94 -20.96
C TYR A 368 -12.36 36.62 -21.24
N GLU A 369 -12.69 36.87 -22.51
CA GLU A 369 -13.99 37.42 -22.91
C GLU A 369 -15.15 36.50 -22.54
N HIS A 370 -14.97 35.18 -22.72
CA HIS A 370 -15.96 34.17 -22.33
C HIS A 370 -16.21 34.15 -20.81
N VAL A 371 -15.15 34.15 -19.99
CA VAL A 371 -15.28 34.18 -18.52
C VAL A 371 -15.98 35.47 -18.09
N LYS A 372 -15.62 36.62 -18.66
CA LYS A 372 -16.29 37.90 -18.37
C LYS A 372 -17.78 37.85 -18.69
N ALA A 373 -18.16 37.40 -19.89
CA ALA A 373 -19.55 37.28 -20.30
C ALA A 373 -20.33 36.29 -19.42
N ARG A 374 -19.74 35.14 -19.09
CA ARG A 374 -20.40 34.11 -18.29
C ARG A 374 -20.55 34.53 -16.81
N SER A 375 -19.55 35.20 -16.23
CA SER A 375 -19.67 35.78 -14.88
C SER A 375 -20.74 36.87 -14.80
N GLU A 376 -20.89 37.70 -15.85
CA GLU A 376 -21.99 38.69 -15.92
C GLU A 376 -23.37 38.03 -15.99
N ILE A 377 -23.50 36.92 -16.73
CA ILE A 377 -24.74 36.14 -16.80
C ILE A 377 -25.05 35.51 -15.45
N ILE A 378 -24.08 34.85 -14.81
CA ILE A 378 -24.28 34.22 -13.49
C ILE A 378 -24.69 35.27 -12.45
N LYS A 379 -24.09 36.45 -12.48
CA LYS A 379 -24.48 37.54 -11.57
C LYS A 379 -25.91 38.03 -11.82
N LYS A 380 -26.38 38.04 -13.08
CA LYS A 380 -27.77 38.39 -13.41
C LYS A 380 -28.74 37.29 -13.01
N GLU A 381 -28.41 36.02 -13.28
CA GLU A 381 -29.19 34.84 -12.86
C GLU A 381 -29.36 34.85 -11.33
N GLN A 382 -28.28 35.07 -10.57
CA GLN A 382 -28.36 35.19 -9.10
C GLN A 382 -29.24 36.36 -8.62
N ILE A 383 -29.23 37.49 -9.33
CA ILE A 383 -30.08 38.66 -8.99
C ILE A 383 -31.55 38.42 -9.38
N GLU A 384 -31.80 37.72 -10.48
CA GLU A 384 -33.14 37.37 -10.96
C GLU A 384 -33.78 36.26 -10.10
N GLU A 385 -33.00 35.25 -9.68
CA GLU A 385 -33.41 34.20 -8.73
C GLU A 385 -33.64 34.75 -7.31
N SER A 386 -32.95 35.83 -6.92
CA SER A 386 -33.22 36.53 -5.65
C SER A 386 -34.47 37.44 -5.70
N GLY A 387 -35.12 37.57 -6.87
CA GLY A 387 -36.21 38.51 -7.12
C GLY A 387 -37.61 37.89 -7.18
N ASP A 388 -37.74 36.57 -7.28
CA ASP A 388 -39.02 35.85 -7.31
C ASP A 388 -39.00 34.76 -6.22
N GLY A 389 -39.95 34.84 -5.29
CA GLY A 389 -39.88 34.21 -3.97
C GLY A 389 -40.09 32.70 -3.92
N GLU A 390 -39.22 31.92 -4.55
CA GLU A 390 -39.03 30.48 -4.29
C GLU A 390 -37.54 30.14 -4.34
N VAL A 391 -36.88 30.18 -3.17
CA VAL A 391 -35.47 29.84 -3.01
C VAL A 391 -35.33 28.33 -2.93
N GLU A 392 -35.09 27.67 -4.05
CA GLU A 392 -34.60 26.28 -4.06
C GLU A 392 -33.07 26.30 -4.00
N GLY A 393 -32.49 26.11 -2.80
CA GLY A 393 -31.07 25.74 -2.66
C GLY A 393 -30.13 26.69 -1.92
N VAL A 394 -30.62 27.58 -1.05
CA VAL A 394 -29.79 28.17 0.02
C VAL A 394 -30.19 27.46 1.31
N GLU A 395 -29.26 26.74 1.96
CA GLU A 395 -29.49 26.15 3.28
C GLU A 395 -29.69 27.27 4.31
N THR A 396 -30.92 27.76 4.47
CA THR A 396 -31.27 28.76 5.48
C THR A 396 -31.62 28.07 6.80
N ILE A 397 -31.08 28.58 7.91
CA ILE A 397 -31.42 28.08 9.25
C ILE A 397 -32.81 28.58 9.64
N GLN A 398 -33.74 27.65 9.94
CA GLN A 398 -35.07 27.98 10.45
C GLN A 398 -35.28 27.34 11.82
N LEU A 399 -35.69 28.13 12.81
CA LEU A 399 -36.05 27.64 14.13
C LEU A 399 -37.47 27.05 14.10
N LYS A 400 -37.59 25.75 14.37
CA LYS A 400 -38.86 25.02 14.52
C LYS A 400 -38.76 23.99 15.65
N SER A 401 -39.86 23.74 16.34
CA SER A 401 -39.94 22.64 17.32
C SER A 401 -39.80 21.27 16.63
N LEU A 402 -39.23 20.30 17.34
CA LEU A 402 -39.05 18.92 16.89
C LEU A 402 -40.34 18.07 17.03
N ASP A 403 -41.30 18.53 17.84
CA ASP A 403 -42.55 17.83 18.14
C ASP A 403 -43.73 18.80 17.93
N ASP A 404 -44.80 18.33 17.26
CA ASP A 404 -46.01 19.11 16.98
C ASP A 404 -46.78 19.49 18.25
N SER A 405 -46.45 18.87 19.40
CA SER A 405 -47.06 19.13 20.72
C SER A 405 -46.33 20.18 21.57
N ALA A 406 -45.22 20.74 21.08
CA ALA A 406 -44.40 21.72 21.79
C ALA A 406 -44.17 22.99 20.95
N GLU A 407 -44.42 24.17 21.53
CA GLU A 407 -44.16 25.46 20.89
C GLU A 407 -42.85 26.07 21.42
N LEU A 408 -42.03 26.64 20.53
CA LEU A 408 -40.84 27.40 20.91
C LEU A 408 -41.22 28.84 21.27
N GLU A 409 -40.75 29.32 22.42
CA GLU A 409 -40.97 30.67 22.91
C GLU A 409 -39.63 31.41 23.00
N VAL A 410 -39.62 32.69 22.62
CA VAL A 410 -38.46 33.56 22.80
C VAL A 410 -38.52 34.23 24.19
N ILE A 411 -37.64 33.79 25.09
CA ILE A 411 -37.50 34.31 26.45
C ILE A 411 -36.38 35.35 26.46
N LEU A 412 -36.68 36.55 26.97
CA LEU A 412 -35.68 37.61 27.10
C LEU A 412 -35.09 37.61 28.52
N PRO A 413 -33.77 37.78 28.69
CA PRO A 413 -33.16 37.94 30.01
C PRO A 413 -33.73 39.14 30.78
N ASP A 414 -33.78 39.05 32.12
CA ASP A 414 -34.18 40.19 32.94
C ASP A 414 -33.04 41.18 33.10
N PHE A 415 -33.10 42.23 32.27
CA PHE A 415 -32.11 43.31 32.24
C PHE A 415 -31.96 44.09 33.57
N ASN A 416 -32.84 43.90 34.56
CA ASN A 416 -32.79 44.59 35.85
C ASN A 416 -32.48 43.67 37.05
N SER A 417 -32.30 42.36 36.83
CA SER A 417 -31.97 41.42 37.90
C SER A 417 -30.53 41.62 38.41
N LYS A 418 -30.31 41.30 39.68
CA LYS A 418 -28.98 41.32 40.34
C LYS A 418 -28.37 39.92 40.48
N ASP A 419 -29.06 38.90 39.97
CA ASP A 419 -28.59 37.52 40.05
C ASP A 419 -27.42 37.29 39.07
N GLU A 420 -26.38 36.60 39.53
CA GLU A 420 -25.14 36.40 38.77
C GLU A 420 -25.38 35.68 37.43
N ASP A 421 -26.41 34.84 37.34
CA ASP A 421 -26.72 34.09 36.13
C ASP A 421 -27.54 34.91 35.12
N GLU A 422 -28.45 35.78 35.57
CA GLU A 422 -29.16 36.73 34.70
C GLU A 422 -28.22 37.80 34.12
N ILE A 423 -27.19 38.21 34.89
CA ILE A 423 -26.15 39.14 34.41
C ILE A 423 -25.36 38.50 33.25
N LYS A 424 -25.00 37.22 33.34
CA LYS A 424 -24.31 36.49 32.26
C LYS A 424 -25.18 36.38 31.01
N LYS A 425 -26.47 36.07 31.15
CA LYS A 425 -27.43 36.03 30.05
C LYS A 425 -27.56 37.38 29.35
N CYS A 426 -27.60 38.47 30.13
CA CYS A 426 -27.60 39.83 29.60
C CYS A 426 -26.30 40.21 28.86
N GLU A 427 -25.15 39.72 29.30
CA GLU A 427 -23.87 39.91 28.61
C GLU A 427 -23.81 39.14 27.29
N ALA A 428 -24.29 37.90 27.26
CA ALA A 428 -24.40 37.10 26.05
C ALA A 428 -25.38 37.73 25.04
N PHE A 429 -26.53 38.23 25.50
CA PHE A 429 -27.51 38.94 24.66
C PHE A 429 -26.90 40.17 23.96
N LYS A 430 -26.01 40.91 24.63
CA LYS A 430 -25.34 42.09 24.04
C LYS A 430 -24.34 41.74 22.94
N LYS A 431 -23.81 40.51 22.91
CA LYS A 431 -22.90 40.03 21.85
C LYS A 431 -23.62 39.71 20.55
N ILE A 432 -24.95 39.48 20.60
CA ILE A 432 -25.79 39.17 19.43
C ILE A 432 -25.84 40.39 18.50
N PRO A 433 -25.86 40.24 17.16
CA PRO A 433 -25.95 41.38 16.24
C PRO A 433 -27.21 42.25 16.48
N PRO A 434 -27.14 43.58 16.30
CA PRO A 434 -28.26 44.49 16.59
C PRO A 434 -29.56 44.13 15.87
N ALA A 435 -29.48 43.72 14.60
CA ALA A 435 -30.64 43.30 13.82
C ALA A 435 -31.36 42.09 14.43
N MET A 436 -30.59 41.11 14.94
CA MET A 436 -31.14 39.93 15.59
C MET A 436 -31.64 40.24 17.01
N GLN A 437 -30.99 41.15 17.75
CA GLN A 437 -31.50 41.62 19.04
C GLN A 437 -32.86 42.32 18.91
N GLU A 438 -33.07 43.08 17.83
CA GLU A 438 -34.36 43.73 17.55
C GLU A 438 -35.44 42.71 17.23
N ALA A 439 -35.14 41.70 16.41
CA ALA A 439 -36.06 40.60 16.14
C ALA A 439 -36.42 39.82 17.41
N LEU A 440 -35.44 39.47 18.25
CA LEU A 440 -35.67 38.79 19.53
C LEU A 440 -36.54 39.60 20.50
N LYS A 441 -36.40 40.93 20.53
CA LYS A 441 -37.25 41.83 21.34
C LYS A 441 -38.72 41.81 20.92
N THR A 442 -39.03 41.40 19.70
CA THR A 442 -40.43 41.23 19.26
C THR A 442 -41.07 39.97 19.81
N GLN A 443 -40.28 39.04 20.39
CA GLN A 443 -40.70 37.73 20.88
C GLN A 443 -41.41 36.85 19.82
N SER A 444 -41.29 37.21 18.54
CA SER A 444 -41.88 36.46 17.42
C SER A 444 -40.81 35.61 16.74
N LEU A 445 -41.05 34.29 16.69
CA LEU A 445 -40.17 33.36 15.99
C LEU A 445 -40.11 33.65 14.49
N ASP A 446 -41.18 34.17 13.90
CA ASP A 446 -41.25 34.54 12.48
C ASP A 446 -40.30 35.70 12.15
N GLU A 447 -40.22 36.72 13.01
CA GLU A 447 -39.29 37.84 12.82
C GLU A 447 -37.83 37.41 13.02
N VAL A 448 -37.58 36.45 13.93
CA VAL A 448 -36.25 35.86 14.13
C VAL A 448 -35.84 35.03 12.89
N ASN A 449 -36.75 34.22 12.35
CA ASN A 449 -36.52 33.43 11.15
C ASN A 449 -36.25 34.30 9.91
N LYS A 450 -36.96 35.43 9.74
CA LYS A 450 -36.68 36.41 8.68
C LYS A 450 -35.26 36.98 8.73
N VAL A 451 -34.70 37.17 9.93
CA VAL A 451 -33.32 37.63 10.05
C VAL A 451 -32.35 36.51 9.68
N PHE A 452 -32.62 35.26 10.08
CA PHE A 452 -31.81 34.11 9.68
C PHE A 452 -31.83 33.85 8.16
N GLU A 453 -32.91 34.16 7.44
CA GLU A 453 -32.97 34.08 5.98
C GLU A 453 -31.95 34.99 5.27
N THR A 454 -31.49 36.05 5.94
CA THR A 454 -30.56 37.05 5.36
C THR A 454 -29.10 36.84 5.76
N ILE A 455 -28.81 35.88 6.64
CA ILE A 455 -27.48 35.66 7.24
C ILE A 455 -26.88 34.36 6.68
N GLN A 456 -25.55 34.32 6.50
CA GLN A 456 -24.85 33.10 6.07
C GLN A 456 -24.79 32.05 7.18
N ILE A 457 -24.75 30.76 6.81
CA ILE A 457 -24.82 29.61 7.73
C ILE A 457 -23.79 29.68 8.86
N ASP A 458 -22.51 29.93 8.53
CA ASP A 458 -21.42 30.03 9.52
C ASP A 458 -21.61 31.15 10.55
N GLU A 459 -22.33 32.22 10.17
CA GLU A 459 -22.68 33.30 11.09
C GLU A 459 -23.95 32.97 11.88
N ALA A 460 -24.92 32.30 11.25
CA ALA A 460 -26.14 31.85 11.89
C ALA A 460 -25.87 30.80 13.00
N GLU A 461 -24.95 29.86 12.79
CA GLU A 461 -24.54 28.89 13.83
C GLU A 461 -23.91 29.57 15.06
N ARG A 462 -23.03 30.57 14.84
CA ARG A 462 -22.45 31.37 15.93
C ARG A 462 -23.51 32.15 16.71
N ILE A 463 -24.56 32.60 16.02
CA ILE A 463 -25.69 33.28 16.67
C ILE A 463 -26.53 32.28 17.49
N LEU A 464 -26.71 31.04 17.02
CA LEU A 464 -27.40 29.98 17.77
C LEU A 464 -26.64 29.58 19.04
N GLU A 465 -25.30 29.52 19.00
CA GLU A 465 -24.49 29.30 20.21
C GLU A 465 -24.73 30.42 21.25
N LEU A 466 -24.82 31.67 20.80
CA LEU A 466 -25.14 32.81 21.66
C LEU A 466 -26.59 32.76 22.20
N PHE A 467 -27.54 32.19 21.44
CA PHE A 467 -28.92 31.98 21.92
C PHE A 467 -28.96 30.97 23.06
N ASN A 468 -28.13 29.93 23.00
CA ASN A 468 -28.00 28.94 24.06
C ASN A 468 -27.27 29.52 25.29
N GLU A 469 -26.18 30.28 25.09
CA GLU A 469 -25.45 30.97 26.18
C GLU A 469 -26.36 31.98 26.92
N ALA A 470 -27.24 32.65 26.19
CA ALA A 470 -28.18 33.63 26.74
C ALA A 470 -29.53 33.03 27.17
N ASP A 471 -29.74 31.71 26.98
CA ASP A 471 -30.97 30.98 27.33
C ASP A 471 -32.24 31.63 26.75
N ILE A 472 -32.19 31.96 25.46
CA ILE A 472 -33.20 32.79 24.77
C ILE A 472 -34.38 31.97 24.24
N ILE A 473 -34.20 30.67 24.00
CA ILE A 473 -35.23 29.80 23.40
C ILE A 473 -35.75 28.82 24.45
N GLY A 474 -37.00 29.00 24.86
CA GLY A 474 -37.72 28.11 25.78
C GLY A 474 -38.70 27.19 25.05
N VAL A 475 -39.02 26.04 25.66
CA VAL A 475 -40.03 25.10 25.16
C VAL A 475 -41.27 25.20 26.03
N ARG A 476 -42.42 25.51 25.43
CA ARG A 476 -43.72 25.50 26.08
C ARG A 476 -44.49 24.24 25.69
N ALA A 477 -44.70 23.35 26.66
CA ALA A 477 -45.54 22.17 26.46
C ALA A 477 -47.03 22.56 26.53
N LEU A 478 -47.80 22.23 25.49
CA LEU A 478 -49.26 22.34 25.50
C LEU A 478 -49.84 21.03 26.04
N LEU A 479 -50.48 21.07 27.20
CA LEU A 479 -51.26 19.94 27.73
C LEU A 479 -52.62 19.96 27.04
N GLU A 480 -52.82 19.10 26.04
CA GLU A 480 -54.04 19.14 25.23
C GLU A 480 -55.22 18.39 25.87
N ASN A 481 -54.99 17.38 26.74
CA ASN A 481 -56.08 16.59 27.33
C ASN A 481 -55.90 16.26 28.83
N GLU A 482 -57.02 16.02 29.51
CA GLU A 482 -57.10 15.68 30.95
C GLU A 482 -56.35 14.37 31.29
N ASP A 483 -56.17 13.49 30.30
CA ASP A 483 -55.42 12.24 30.41
C ASP A 483 -53.90 12.48 30.50
N ASP A 484 -53.36 13.50 29.82
CA ASP A 484 -51.92 13.85 29.90
C ASP A 484 -51.58 14.43 31.27
N PHE A 485 -52.49 15.21 31.86
CA PHE A 485 -52.36 15.68 33.24
C PHE A 485 -52.38 14.52 34.24
N ASN A 486 -53.22 13.51 34.01
CA ASN A 486 -53.28 12.32 34.88
C ASN A 486 -52.01 11.46 34.76
N ASN A 487 -51.46 11.27 33.56
CA ASN A 487 -50.21 10.54 33.34
C ASN A 487 -49.03 11.23 34.03
N ILE A 488 -48.88 12.55 33.86
CA ILE A 488 -47.82 13.33 34.53
C ILE A 488 -47.96 13.29 36.04
N LYS A 489 -49.19 13.33 36.57
CA LYS A 489 -49.45 13.17 38.00
C LYS A 489 -49.03 11.78 38.48
N GLN A 490 -49.28 10.74 37.68
CA GLN A 490 -48.93 9.36 37.99
C GLN A 490 -47.41 9.15 38.00
N ASP A 491 -46.70 9.71 37.02
CA ASP A 491 -45.24 9.70 36.95
C ASP A 491 -44.60 10.44 38.12
N TYR A 492 -45.17 11.59 38.52
CA TYR A 492 -44.70 12.33 39.70
C TYR A 492 -44.93 11.54 41.00
N GLN A 493 -46.05 10.81 41.09
CA GLN A 493 -46.34 9.92 42.22
C GLN A 493 -45.36 8.74 42.28
N GLN A 494 -45.03 8.15 41.13
CA GLN A 494 -44.03 7.07 41.03
C GLN A 494 -42.63 7.54 41.40
N GLN A 495 -42.22 8.74 40.95
CA GLN A 495 -40.93 9.31 41.34
C GLN A 495 -40.85 9.60 42.84
N LEU A 496 -41.94 10.03 43.47
CA LEU A 496 -42.02 10.19 44.93
C LEU A 496 -41.90 8.84 45.64
N ASP A 497 -42.61 7.81 45.16
CA ASP A 497 -42.54 6.45 45.72
C ASP A 497 -41.13 5.84 45.57
N GLU A 498 -40.45 6.08 44.44
CA GLU A 498 -39.04 5.68 44.22
C GLU A 498 -38.08 6.45 45.13
N TYR A 499 -38.32 7.74 45.37
CA TYR A 499 -37.52 8.57 46.26
C TYR A 499 -37.69 8.18 47.74
N GLU A 500 -38.91 7.81 48.15
CA GLU A 500 -39.18 7.27 49.50
C GLU A 500 -38.61 5.86 49.69
N ALA A 501 -38.66 5.01 48.66
CA ALA A 501 -38.04 3.68 48.67
C ALA A 501 -36.50 3.74 48.75
N GLN A 502 -35.87 4.74 48.14
CA GLN A 502 -34.42 4.95 48.22
C GLN A 502 -33.96 5.54 49.57
N ASN A 503 -34.78 6.35 50.24
CA ASN A 503 -34.42 6.98 51.51
C ASN A 503 -34.83 6.19 52.77
N GLY A 504 -35.71 5.19 52.66
CA GLY A 504 -36.14 4.34 53.79
C GLY A 504 -35.14 3.26 54.24
N ALA A 505 -34.06 3.03 53.50
CA ALA A 505 -33.12 1.91 53.72
C ALA A 505 -31.77 2.29 54.38
N GLN A 506 -31.56 3.55 54.78
CA GLN A 506 -30.26 4.00 55.33
C GLN A 506 -30.24 4.46 56.80
N ASP A 507 -31.34 4.33 57.55
CA ASP A 507 -31.35 4.69 58.98
C ASP A 507 -31.38 3.47 59.91
N SER A 508 -30.33 2.66 59.84
CA SER A 508 -29.87 1.84 60.98
C SER A 508 -28.48 1.24 60.71
N THR A 509 -27.45 2.06 60.85
CA THR A 509 -26.17 1.77 61.54
C THR A 509 -25.06 2.70 61.02
N ASN A 510 -24.82 3.80 61.72
CA ASN A 510 -23.46 4.12 62.14
C ASN A 510 -23.47 5.07 63.34
N LYS A 511 -22.82 4.59 64.40
CA LYS A 511 -22.60 5.26 65.68
C LYS A 511 -21.51 6.32 65.53
N ILE A 512 -21.73 7.42 66.24
CA ILE A 512 -20.80 8.51 66.53
C ILE A 512 -19.76 8.01 67.55
N GLU A 513 -18.47 8.32 67.32
CA GLU A 513 -17.43 8.34 68.37
C GLU A 513 -17.06 9.81 68.67
N ASP A 514 -17.03 10.09 69.97
CA ASP A 514 -16.99 11.39 70.65
C ASP A 514 -15.66 12.16 70.55
N ILE A 515 -15.75 13.49 70.69
CA ILE A 515 -14.68 14.36 71.21
C ILE A 515 -15.09 14.78 72.63
N PRO A 516 -14.23 14.65 73.66
CA PRO A 516 -14.62 14.97 75.03
C PRO A 516 -14.48 16.45 75.38
N ASP A 517 -15.36 16.81 76.30
CA ASP A 517 -15.62 18.07 76.98
C ASP A 517 -14.38 18.68 77.68
N THR A 518 -14.28 20.02 77.65
CA THR A 518 -13.28 20.81 78.38
C THR A 518 -13.99 21.83 79.29
N ALA A 519 -14.53 21.32 80.38
CA ALA A 519 -14.47 22.01 81.67
C ALA A 519 -13.08 21.68 82.28
N ASP A 520 -12.34 22.55 82.95
CA ASP A 520 -12.79 23.63 83.81
C ASP A 520 -11.62 24.58 84.10
N ILE A 521 -11.96 25.81 84.46
CA ILE A 521 -11.05 26.82 85.01
C ILE A 521 -10.83 26.50 86.50
N VAL A 522 -9.59 26.17 86.87
CA VAL A 522 -8.92 26.18 88.20
C VAL A 522 -9.72 25.75 89.46
N ASP A 523 -9.28 24.65 90.08
CA ASP A 523 -8.51 24.66 91.35
C ASP A 523 -7.65 23.39 91.48
#